data_AF-A0A958VC37-F1
#
_entry.id   AF-A0A958VC37-F1
#
_cell.length_a   1.000
_cell.length_b   1.000
_cell.length_c   1.000
_cell.angle_alpha   90.00
_cell.angle_beta   90.00
_cell.angle_gamma   90.00
#
_symmetry.space_group_name_H-M   'P 1'
#
loop_
_entity.id
_entity.type
_entity.pdbx_description
1 polymer ?
#
loop_
_entity_poly.entity_id
_entity_poly.type
_entity_poly.pdbx_seq_one_letter_code
_entity_poly.pdbx_strand_id
1 'polypeptide(L)'
;MKKLIVTLFITLVCSLVQAHEGMWIPSLIKMYYPQMQADGLKLTPEQIYNINGSSLKDAVIHFNGGCTSEIVSDKGLILTNHHCGFGAIQSHSTLENDYLKNGFWAKSLQDELINEGMTATRIVRIEDVTSQVLQGLDPNMESAGYRMKITENYKKIIEDAKKDNHFEAEIESYDYGNSYYLIVQEVFKDIRLVGTPPSEIGKFGGDTDNWVWPRHTGDFSVFRIYVGKDNKPADPSKDNVPYKPLHYFPISLTPKKVGDFTMVYGFPGQTEEYISSARLKYIMHTERPMRIALRDKTMDVIKAAMRSSDELNLKYAAKQARIANAWKKWKGQLIGLTNIDAIAIKEAYEDKYLKMAATKSEWKKYADALTLFSDLQKMYQSYDEAYVLLNEYCFYGYGPEFLKNAKTLDALMKALESDDLEKIKKAKETAVSKVKAVFKNYDLETDRRIFEVLTPEFVRLISEEYLPLSFQKEEVSKLAEKIYSTSILVNEEELLDFIEKATAKTMEKKLAKDPGYLIHQDCNDVFETRLLSNLRHYYTGMNEQMKIYLAGKFEMFPDMEHW
;
A
#
# COMPACT_ATOMS: atom_id res chain seq x y z
N MET A 1 -5.52 -42.73 22.89
CA MET A 1 -6.01 -43.21 21.57
C MET A 1 -6.92 -42.21 20.87
N LYS A 2 -8.06 -41.78 21.44
CA LYS A 2 -8.96 -40.78 20.79
C LYS A 2 -8.27 -39.44 20.43
N LYS A 3 -7.43 -38.88 21.31
CA LYS A 3 -6.66 -37.66 21.01
C LYS A 3 -5.62 -37.86 19.89
N LEU A 4 -4.91 -38.98 19.87
CA LEU A 4 -3.96 -39.33 18.80
C LEU A 4 -4.66 -39.55 17.45
N ILE A 5 -5.85 -40.17 17.44
CA ILE A 5 -6.64 -40.38 16.23
C ILE A 5 -7.16 -39.05 15.69
N VAL A 6 -7.62 -38.13 16.55
CA VAL A 6 -8.04 -36.78 16.11
C VAL A 6 -6.85 -35.98 15.57
N THR A 7 -5.67 -36.02 16.22
CA THR A 7 -4.46 -35.35 15.71
C THR A 7 -4.00 -35.93 14.38
N LEU A 8 -4.00 -37.26 14.22
CA LEU A 8 -3.61 -37.94 12.98
C LEU A 8 -4.60 -37.64 11.84
N PHE A 9 -5.90 -37.58 12.14
CA PHE A 9 -6.94 -37.24 11.16
C PHE A 9 -6.88 -35.77 10.74
N ILE A 10 -6.58 -34.84 11.65
CA ILE A 10 -6.36 -33.42 11.32
C ILE A 10 -5.14 -33.24 10.42
N THR A 11 -4.02 -33.93 10.69
CA THR A 11 -2.83 -33.89 9.80
C THR A 11 -3.06 -34.50 8.42
N LEU A 12 -3.90 -35.55 8.33
CA LEU A 12 -4.22 -36.21 7.05
C LEU A 12 -5.23 -35.41 6.21
N VAL A 13 -6.15 -34.67 6.84
CA VAL A 13 -7.12 -33.81 6.13
C VAL A 13 -6.47 -32.49 5.71
N CYS A 14 -5.54 -31.93 6.48
CA CYS A 14 -4.78 -30.72 6.10
C CYS A 14 -3.83 -30.95 4.92
N SER A 15 -3.44 -32.19 4.61
CA SER A 15 -2.59 -32.51 3.45
C SER A 15 -3.36 -32.70 2.14
N LEU A 16 -4.70 -32.71 2.18
CA LEU A 16 -5.57 -32.87 1.00
C LEU A 16 -6.20 -31.56 0.52
N VAL A 17 -5.99 -30.46 1.24
CA VAL A 17 -6.52 -29.14 0.87
C VAL A 17 -5.33 -28.25 0.52
N GLN A 18 -4.92 -28.28 -0.74
CA GLN A 18 -4.04 -27.26 -1.30
C GLN A 18 -4.91 -26.14 -1.87
N ALA A 19 -4.70 -24.92 -1.40
CA ALA A 19 -5.18 -23.76 -2.14
C ALA A 19 -4.32 -23.65 -3.40
N HIS A 20 -4.95 -23.45 -4.55
CA HIS A 20 -4.21 -23.07 -5.76
C HIS A 20 -3.57 -21.71 -5.54
N GLU A 21 -2.28 -21.61 -5.86
CA GLU A 21 -1.56 -20.35 -5.89
C GLU A 21 -2.15 -19.45 -7.00
N GLY A 22 -1.95 -18.13 -6.91
CA GLY A 22 -2.24 -17.21 -8.01
C GLY A 22 -3.33 -16.16 -7.78
N MET A 23 -3.12 -15.00 -8.40
CA MET A 23 -4.07 -13.88 -8.48
C MET A 23 -4.44 -13.65 -9.95
N TRP A 24 -5.70 -13.92 -10.29
CA TRP A 24 -6.14 -14.07 -11.68
C TRP A 24 -6.86 -12.85 -12.21
N ILE A 25 -6.49 -12.39 -13.42
CA ILE A 25 -7.25 -11.34 -14.10
C ILE A 25 -8.63 -11.90 -14.48
N PRO A 26 -9.74 -11.29 -14.03
CA PRO A 26 -11.08 -11.85 -14.25
C PRO A 26 -11.49 -11.99 -15.72
N SER A 27 -11.01 -11.11 -16.61
CA SER A 27 -11.26 -11.23 -18.05
C SER A 27 -10.63 -12.48 -18.68
N LEU A 28 -9.65 -13.09 -18.00
CA LEU A 28 -8.93 -14.29 -18.41
C LEU A 28 -9.50 -15.57 -17.77
N ILE A 29 -10.62 -15.49 -17.05
CA ILE A 29 -11.21 -16.59 -16.26
C ILE A 29 -11.36 -17.91 -17.02
N LYS A 30 -11.59 -17.86 -18.34
CA LYS A 30 -11.74 -19.05 -19.18
C LYS A 30 -10.50 -19.95 -19.18
N MET A 31 -9.31 -19.38 -19.00
CA MET A 31 -8.06 -20.15 -18.93
C MET A 31 -7.97 -20.98 -17.63
N TYR A 32 -8.54 -20.47 -16.54
CA TYR A 32 -8.44 -21.07 -15.20
C TYR A 32 -9.69 -21.86 -14.79
N TYR A 33 -10.78 -21.70 -15.55
CA TYR A 33 -12.07 -22.31 -15.26
C TYR A 33 -12.05 -23.84 -15.09
N PRO A 34 -11.34 -24.63 -15.93
CA PRO A 34 -11.32 -26.09 -15.75
C PRO A 34 -10.82 -26.51 -14.37
N GLN A 35 -9.79 -25.82 -13.85
CA GLN A 35 -9.25 -26.09 -12.52
C GLN A 35 -10.22 -25.68 -11.42
N MET A 36 -10.81 -24.48 -11.50
CA MET A 36 -11.81 -24.03 -10.53
C MET A 36 -13.02 -24.98 -10.47
N GLN A 37 -13.45 -25.51 -11.63
CA GLN A 37 -14.53 -26.49 -11.69
C GLN A 37 -14.14 -27.82 -11.02
N ALA A 38 -12.90 -28.29 -11.21
CA ALA A 38 -12.37 -29.47 -10.53
C ALA A 38 -12.36 -29.28 -9.00
N ASP A 39 -12.07 -28.06 -8.53
CA ASP A 39 -12.07 -27.69 -7.10
C ASP A 39 -13.47 -27.52 -6.50
N GLY A 40 -14.51 -27.58 -7.32
CA GLY A 40 -15.90 -27.56 -6.88
C GLY A 40 -16.69 -26.30 -7.26
N LEU A 41 -16.12 -25.37 -8.03
CA LEU A 41 -16.86 -24.24 -8.59
C LEU A 41 -18.07 -24.74 -9.41
N LYS A 42 -19.22 -24.13 -9.17
CA LYS A 42 -20.48 -24.42 -9.89
C LYS A 42 -20.95 -23.29 -10.81
N LEU A 43 -20.39 -22.10 -10.67
CA LEU A 43 -20.71 -20.96 -11.53
C LEU A 43 -20.05 -21.14 -12.89
N THR A 44 -20.64 -20.59 -13.95
CA THR A 44 -19.99 -20.53 -15.27
C THR A 44 -18.99 -19.38 -15.35
N PRO A 45 -18.06 -19.36 -16.33
CA PRO A 45 -17.16 -18.23 -16.55
C PRO A 45 -17.91 -16.90 -16.70
N GLU A 46 -19.02 -16.90 -17.44
CA GLU A 46 -19.85 -15.71 -17.70
C GLU A 46 -20.58 -15.22 -16.44
N GLN A 47 -20.85 -16.10 -15.47
CA GLN A 47 -21.40 -15.67 -14.19
C GLN A 47 -20.34 -14.97 -13.34
N ILE A 48 -19.06 -15.31 -13.49
CA ILE A 48 -17.93 -14.67 -12.78
C ILE A 48 -17.57 -13.33 -13.44
N TYR A 49 -17.40 -13.32 -14.75
CA TYR A 49 -17.03 -12.13 -15.52
C TYR A 49 -17.73 -12.12 -16.89
N ASN A 50 -18.54 -11.09 -17.12
CA ASN A 50 -19.19 -10.85 -18.41
C ASN A 50 -19.22 -9.33 -18.72
N ILE A 51 -18.80 -8.95 -19.92
CA ILE A 51 -18.83 -7.56 -20.38
C ILE A 51 -20.22 -7.17 -20.89
N ASN A 52 -20.96 -8.14 -21.46
CA ASN A 52 -22.24 -7.92 -22.14
C ASN A 52 -23.46 -8.17 -21.24
N GLY A 53 -23.26 -8.49 -19.97
CA GLY A 53 -24.33 -8.79 -19.00
C GLY A 53 -23.84 -8.72 -17.56
N SER A 54 -24.74 -8.85 -16.58
CA SER A 54 -24.36 -8.82 -15.16
C SER A 54 -23.56 -10.06 -14.77
N SER A 55 -22.54 -9.88 -13.93
CA SER A 55 -21.74 -10.98 -13.36
C SER A 55 -21.26 -10.62 -11.94
N LEU A 56 -20.54 -11.52 -11.26
CA LEU A 56 -20.01 -11.26 -9.91
C LEU A 56 -19.16 -9.98 -9.87
N LYS A 57 -18.44 -9.65 -10.95
CA LYS A 57 -17.64 -8.42 -11.04
C LYS A 57 -18.43 -7.15 -10.71
N ASP A 58 -19.73 -7.13 -10.99
CA ASP A 58 -20.58 -5.95 -10.81
C ASP A 58 -20.98 -5.75 -9.35
N ALA A 59 -20.78 -6.76 -8.50
CA ALA A 59 -20.97 -6.70 -7.06
C ALA A 59 -19.66 -6.53 -6.27
N VAL A 60 -18.48 -6.71 -6.90
CA VAL A 60 -17.16 -6.52 -6.26
C VAL A 60 -16.66 -5.11 -6.54
N ILE A 61 -16.39 -4.36 -5.48
CA ILE A 61 -16.17 -2.93 -5.54
C ILE A 61 -14.82 -2.58 -4.93
N HIS A 62 -14.05 -1.74 -5.63
CA HIS A 62 -12.81 -1.19 -5.10
C HIS A 62 -13.17 -0.08 -4.12
N PHE A 63 -12.94 -0.31 -2.84
CA PHE A 63 -13.33 0.56 -1.75
C PHE A 63 -12.21 1.55 -1.42
N ASN A 64 -12.46 2.83 -1.70
CA ASN A 64 -11.61 3.96 -1.35
C ASN A 64 -10.12 3.79 -1.75
N GLY A 65 -9.86 3.12 -2.87
CA GLY A 65 -8.52 2.97 -3.46
C GLY A 65 -7.55 2.04 -2.72
N GLY A 66 -8.00 1.28 -1.71
CA GLY A 66 -7.08 0.42 -0.94
C GLY A 66 -7.70 -0.82 -0.29
N CYS A 67 -9.01 -0.99 -0.39
CA CYS A 67 -9.72 -2.15 0.15
C CYS A 67 -10.68 -2.73 -0.88
N THR A 68 -11.18 -3.94 -0.62
CA THR A 68 -12.30 -4.51 -1.39
C THR A 68 -13.59 -4.37 -0.57
N SER A 69 -14.70 -4.15 -1.24
CA SER A 69 -16.04 -4.26 -0.69
C SER A 69 -16.96 -5.01 -1.64
N GLU A 70 -18.12 -5.43 -1.14
CA GLU A 70 -19.08 -6.17 -1.93
C GLU A 70 -20.52 -5.71 -1.73
N ILE A 71 -21.28 -5.63 -2.82
CA ILE A 71 -22.71 -5.25 -2.79
C ILE A 71 -23.54 -6.46 -2.38
N VAL A 72 -24.38 -6.29 -1.35
CA VAL A 72 -25.20 -7.37 -0.76
C VAL A 72 -26.70 -7.07 -0.76
N SER A 73 -27.14 -6.02 -1.47
CA SER A 73 -28.56 -5.70 -1.62
C SER A 73 -28.85 -5.02 -2.96
N ASP A 74 -30.12 -5.00 -3.33
CA ASP A 74 -30.65 -4.25 -4.48
C ASP A 74 -30.69 -2.72 -4.29
N LYS A 75 -30.24 -2.22 -3.12
CA LYS A 75 -30.18 -0.79 -2.76
C LYS A 75 -28.77 -0.35 -2.38
N GLY A 76 -27.76 -0.91 -3.03
CA GLY A 76 -26.38 -0.41 -2.96
C GLY A 76 -25.69 -0.58 -1.61
N LEU A 77 -26.25 -1.39 -0.71
CA LEU A 77 -25.59 -1.74 0.56
C LEU A 77 -24.31 -2.53 0.26
N ILE A 78 -23.19 -2.06 0.78
CA ILE A 78 -21.89 -2.72 0.64
C ILE A 78 -21.34 -3.14 2.00
N LEU A 79 -20.71 -4.31 2.04
CA LEU A 79 -19.92 -4.80 3.16
C LEU A 79 -18.43 -4.61 2.87
N THR A 80 -17.67 -4.24 3.88
CA THR A 80 -16.21 -4.22 3.84
C THR A 80 -15.69 -4.47 5.26
N ASN A 81 -14.37 -4.51 5.46
CA ASN A 81 -13.81 -4.69 6.79
C ASN A 81 -14.00 -3.44 7.68
N HIS A 82 -14.09 -3.64 8.99
CA HIS A 82 -14.11 -2.55 9.98
C HIS A 82 -12.85 -1.69 9.86
N HIS A 83 -11.68 -2.31 9.65
CA HIS A 83 -10.44 -1.57 9.49
C HIS A 83 -10.39 -0.74 8.19
N CYS A 84 -11.11 -1.15 7.13
CA CYS A 84 -11.25 -0.37 5.90
C CYS A 84 -12.14 0.85 6.11
N GLY A 85 -13.24 0.70 6.86
CA GLY A 85 -14.14 1.79 7.26
C GLY A 85 -13.60 2.68 8.39
N PHE A 86 -12.51 2.29 9.05
CA PHE A 86 -12.05 2.89 10.32
C PHE A 86 -11.83 4.41 10.23
N GLY A 87 -11.24 4.89 9.13
CA GLY A 87 -11.02 6.33 8.93
C GLY A 87 -12.32 7.13 8.88
N ALA A 88 -13.35 6.62 8.20
CA ALA A 88 -14.68 7.22 8.16
C ALA A 88 -15.41 7.14 9.51
N ILE A 89 -15.32 5.99 10.19
CA ILE A 89 -15.92 5.83 11.52
C ILE A 89 -15.29 6.83 12.51
N GLN A 90 -13.96 6.96 12.48
CA GLN A 90 -13.24 7.92 13.30
C GLN A 90 -13.62 9.37 12.98
N SER A 91 -13.74 9.74 11.69
CA SER A 91 -14.05 11.12 11.31
C SER A 91 -15.42 11.59 11.79
N HIS A 92 -16.37 10.66 11.96
CA HIS A 92 -17.70 10.94 12.50
C HIS A 92 -17.79 10.83 14.03
N SER A 93 -16.77 10.27 14.69
CA SER A 93 -16.78 10.07 16.14
C SER A 93 -16.44 11.37 16.88
N THR A 94 -17.20 11.68 17.93
CA THR A 94 -16.91 12.78 18.88
C THR A 94 -16.82 12.24 20.30
N LEU A 95 -16.54 13.11 21.29
CA LEU A 95 -16.57 12.71 22.70
C LEU A 95 -17.99 12.31 23.14
N GLU A 96 -19.00 12.97 22.58
CA GLU A 96 -20.41 12.73 22.85
C GLU A 96 -20.93 11.51 22.09
N ASN A 97 -20.46 11.32 20.85
CA ASN A 97 -20.86 10.22 19.97
C ASN A 97 -19.64 9.40 19.55
N ASP A 98 -19.15 8.56 20.45
CA ASP A 98 -18.01 7.69 20.19
C ASP A 98 -18.45 6.41 19.45
N TYR A 99 -18.46 6.47 18.11
CA TYR A 99 -18.82 5.32 17.27
C TYR A 99 -17.76 4.23 17.25
N LEU A 100 -16.50 4.57 17.55
CA LEU A 100 -15.45 3.56 17.68
C LEU A 100 -15.70 2.67 18.89
N LYS A 101 -16.12 3.26 20.02
CA LYS A 101 -16.43 2.51 21.24
C LYS A 101 -17.78 1.81 21.17
N ASN A 102 -18.83 2.50 20.71
CA ASN A 102 -20.20 2.01 20.83
C ASN A 102 -20.74 1.35 19.55
N GLY A 103 -20.02 1.45 18.44
CA GLY A 103 -20.54 1.14 17.13
C GLY A 103 -21.52 2.21 16.64
N PHE A 104 -22.02 2.03 15.43
CA PHE A 104 -23.02 2.90 14.82
C PHE A 104 -23.96 2.05 13.96
N TRP A 105 -25.24 2.39 13.93
CA TRP A 105 -26.25 1.75 13.10
C TRP A 105 -27.33 2.76 12.73
N ALA A 106 -27.34 3.19 11.47
CA ALA A 106 -28.38 4.07 10.92
C ALA A 106 -29.74 3.35 10.98
N LYS A 107 -30.74 4.00 11.57
CA LYS A 107 -32.11 3.44 11.70
C LYS A 107 -32.93 3.64 10.43
N SER A 108 -32.55 4.62 9.62
CA SER A 108 -33.17 4.98 8.35
C SER A 108 -32.12 5.44 7.34
N LEU A 109 -32.50 5.55 6.06
CA LEU A 109 -31.61 6.06 5.00
C LEU A 109 -31.13 7.50 5.27
N GLN A 110 -31.97 8.29 5.96
CA GLN A 110 -31.68 9.67 6.31
C GLN A 110 -30.64 9.79 7.44
N ASP A 111 -30.48 8.74 8.24
CA ASP A 111 -29.52 8.69 9.34
C ASP A 111 -28.13 8.23 8.88
N GLU A 112 -27.97 7.78 7.63
CA GLU A 112 -26.69 7.34 7.08
C GLU A 112 -25.73 8.53 6.91
N LEU A 113 -24.48 8.38 7.38
CA LEU A 113 -23.53 9.49 7.49
C LEU A 113 -22.71 9.67 6.20
N ILE A 114 -22.70 10.88 5.64
CA ILE A 114 -21.96 11.24 4.42
C ILE A 114 -20.45 11.23 4.69
N ASN A 115 -19.67 10.59 3.82
CA ASN A 115 -18.21 10.61 3.89
C ASN A 115 -17.64 11.42 2.72
N GLU A 116 -17.10 12.61 3.01
CA GLU A 116 -16.48 13.45 1.98
C GLU A 116 -15.20 12.82 1.43
N GLY A 117 -15.05 12.85 0.10
CA GLY A 117 -13.87 12.34 -0.60
C GLY A 117 -13.76 10.80 -0.66
N MET A 118 -14.71 10.06 -0.08
CA MET A 118 -14.72 8.60 -0.17
C MET A 118 -15.30 8.14 -1.51
N THR A 119 -14.68 7.15 -2.13
CA THR A 119 -15.15 6.57 -3.38
C THR A 119 -15.38 5.06 -3.28
N ALA A 120 -16.27 4.57 -4.14
CA ALA A 120 -16.45 3.14 -4.38
C ALA A 120 -16.48 2.92 -5.90
N THR A 121 -15.61 2.06 -6.41
CA THR A 121 -15.40 1.93 -7.87
C THR A 121 -15.77 0.54 -8.37
N ARG A 122 -16.66 0.47 -9.35
CA ARG A 122 -17.07 -0.77 -10.03
C ARG A 122 -16.26 -0.95 -11.32
N ILE A 123 -15.78 -2.17 -11.57
CA ILE A 123 -15.11 -2.50 -12.84
C ILE A 123 -16.14 -2.82 -13.92
N VAL A 124 -16.19 -1.96 -14.95
CA VAL A 124 -17.09 -2.09 -16.09
C VAL A 124 -16.56 -3.16 -17.05
N ARG A 125 -15.29 -3.07 -17.44
CA ARG A 125 -14.61 -4.06 -18.27
C ARG A 125 -13.08 -3.92 -18.18
N ILE A 126 -12.39 -4.98 -18.60
CA ILE A 126 -10.94 -5.13 -18.64
C ILE A 126 -10.62 -5.66 -20.03
N GLU A 127 -9.81 -4.93 -20.79
CA GLU A 127 -9.47 -5.26 -22.18
C GLU A 127 -7.96 -5.31 -22.35
N ASP A 128 -7.44 -6.35 -23.00
CA ASP A 128 -6.04 -6.38 -23.43
C ASP A 128 -5.85 -5.38 -24.58
N VAL A 129 -5.05 -4.35 -24.32
CA VAL A 129 -4.71 -3.29 -25.27
C VAL A 129 -3.22 -3.29 -25.62
N THR A 130 -2.51 -4.37 -25.32
CA THR A 130 -1.05 -4.50 -25.52
C THR A 130 -0.63 -4.11 -26.94
N SER A 131 -1.30 -4.63 -27.96
CA SER A 131 -0.98 -4.31 -29.37
C SER A 131 -1.26 -2.84 -29.72
N GLN A 132 -2.27 -2.22 -29.11
CA GLN A 132 -2.63 -0.81 -29.35
C GLN A 132 -1.61 0.12 -28.68
N VAL A 133 -1.22 -0.21 -27.44
CA VAL A 133 -0.18 0.50 -26.69
C VAL A 133 1.15 0.42 -27.42
N LEU A 134 1.52 -0.75 -27.94
CA LEU A 134 2.80 -0.95 -28.61
C LEU A 134 2.80 -0.51 -30.09
N GLN A 135 1.67 0.00 -30.60
CA GLN A 135 1.54 0.37 -32.01
C GLN A 135 2.49 1.51 -32.38
N GLY A 136 3.29 1.27 -33.43
CA GLY A 136 4.21 2.28 -33.96
C GLY A 136 5.45 2.52 -33.10
N LEU A 137 5.72 1.67 -32.12
CA LEU A 137 7.00 1.66 -31.39
C LEU A 137 8.02 0.83 -32.17
N ASP A 138 9.20 1.40 -32.38
CA ASP A 138 10.39 0.68 -32.85
C ASP A 138 11.29 0.45 -31.62
N PRO A 139 11.72 -0.81 -31.35
CA PRO A 139 12.66 -1.11 -30.28
C PRO A 139 13.95 -0.27 -30.30
N ASN A 140 14.32 0.30 -31.46
CA ASN A 140 15.50 1.15 -31.63
C ASN A 140 15.22 2.65 -31.44
N MET A 141 13.99 3.05 -31.08
CA MET A 141 13.70 4.45 -30.75
C MET A 141 14.50 4.92 -29.54
N GLU A 142 14.88 6.20 -29.55
CA GLU A 142 15.42 6.84 -28.35
C GLU A 142 14.40 6.74 -27.19
N SER A 143 14.88 6.49 -25.97
CA SER A 143 14.02 6.25 -24.80
C SER A 143 12.99 7.36 -24.54
N ALA A 144 13.33 8.62 -24.86
CA ALA A 144 12.38 9.74 -24.77
C ALA A 144 11.25 9.62 -25.81
N GLY A 145 11.60 9.32 -27.06
CA GLY A 145 10.62 9.06 -28.14
C GLY A 145 9.71 7.88 -27.83
N TYR A 146 10.28 6.78 -27.31
CA TYR A 146 9.52 5.61 -26.89
C TYR A 146 8.47 5.95 -25.82
N ARG A 147 8.87 6.68 -24.76
CA ARG A 147 7.96 7.09 -23.67
C ARG A 147 6.87 8.06 -24.14
N MET A 148 7.22 9.03 -24.99
CA MET A 148 6.24 9.95 -25.57
C MET A 148 5.21 9.18 -26.40
N LYS A 149 5.65 8.23 -27.21
CA LYS A 149 4.75 7.45 -28.06
C LYS A 149 3.80 6.55 -27.27
N ILE A 150 4.30 5.89 -26.22
CA ILE A 150 3.44 5.16 -25.26
C ILE A 150 2.38 6.11 -24.65
N THR A 151 2.80 7.31 -24.23
CA THR A 151 1.88 8.30 -23.63
C THR A 151 0.80 8.76 -24.61
N GLU A 152 1.16 8.99 -25.88
CA GLU A 152 0.21 9.31 -26.94
C GLU A 152 -0.80 8.17 -27.16
N ASN A 153 -0.31 6.93 -27.26
CA ASN A 153 -1.16 5.76 -27.46
C ASN A 153 -2.10 5.56 -26.27
N TYR A 154 -1.61 5.73 -25.04
CA TYR A 154 -2.44 5.69 -23.82
C TYR A 154 -3.57 6.71 -23.88
N LYS A 155 -3.24 7.97 -24.17
CA LYS A 155 -4.20 9.05 -24.21
C LYS A 155 -5.32 8.74 -25.21
N LYS A 156 -4.97 8.28 -26.40
CA LYS A 156 -5.95 7.92 -27.44
C LYS A 156 -6.88 6.81 -26.97
N ILE A 157 -6.34 5.70 -26.45
CA ILE A 157 -7.12 4.54 -26.00
C ILE A 157 -8.08 4.94 -24.86
N ILE A 158 -7.60 5.75 -23.90
CA ILE A 158 -8.41 6.24 -22.77
C ILE A 158 -9.50 7.20 -23.24
N GLU A 159 -9.19 8.15 -24.13
CA GLU A 159 -10.18 9.07 -24.70
C GLU A 159 -11.28 8.33 -25.47
N ASP A 160 -10.90 7.32 -26.27
CA ASP A 160 -11.84 6.48 -26.99
C ASP A 160 -12.74 5.68 -26.03
N ALA A 161 -12.18 5.16 -24.93
CA ALA A 161 -12.93 4.39 -23.93
C ALA A 161 -13.96 5.23 -23.14
N LYS A 162 -13.66 6.52 -22.93
CA LYS A 162 -14.50 7.49 -22.20
C LYS A 162 -15.51 8.22 -23.08
N LYS A 163 -15.43 8.04 -24.40
CA LYS A 163 -16.27 8.76 -25.36
C LYS A 163 -17.76 8.48 -25.12
N ASP A 164 -18.54 9.56 -25.06
CA ASP A 164 -20.01 9.56 -24.94
C ASP A 164 -20.56 8.79 -23.71
N ASN A 165 -19.77 8.67 -22.64
CA ASN A 165 -20.18 8.00 -21.39
C ASN A 165 -19.61 8.70 -20.14
N HIS A 166 -20.00 8.24 -18.94
CA HIS A 166 -19.57 8.80 -17.65
C HIS A 166 -18.49 7.97 -16.94
N PHE A 167 -17.95 6.95 -17.62
CA PHE A 167 -16.94 6.08 -17.04
C PHE A 167 -15.57 6.75 -17.02
N GLU A 168 -14.75 6.28 -16.10
CA GLU A 168 -13.32 6.55 -16.07
C GLU A 168 -12.58 5.37 -16.70
N ALA A 169 -11.37 5.63 -17.19
CA ALA A 169 -10.55 4.59 -17.79
C ALA A 169 -9.07 4.84 -17.50
N GLU A 170 -8.36 3.76 -17.21
CA GLU A 170 -6.91 3.75 -16.98
C GLU A 170 -6.28 2.55 -17.69
N ILE A 171 -4.99 2.66 -18.01
CA ILE A 171 -4.22 1.56 -18.59
C ILE A 171 -3.18 1.15 -17.58
N GLU A 172 -3.23 -0.11 -17.17
CA GLU A 172 -2.29 -0.70 -16.25
C GLU A 172 -1.34 -1.65 -16.96
N SER A 173 -0.08 -1.59 -16.55
CA SER A 173 1.00 -2.43 -17.06
C SER A 173 1.12 -3.68 -16.20
N TYR A 174 1.01 -4.85 -16.83
CA TYR A 174 1.18 -6.15 -16.20
C TYR A 174 2.50 -6.78 -16.66
N ASP A 175 3.03 -7.70 -15.84
CA ASP A 175 4.25 -8.45 -16.12
C ASP A 175 5.42 -7.53 -16.53
N TYR A 176 5.59 -6.42 -15.81
CA TYR A 176 6.64 -5.42 -16.02
C TYR A 176 6.61 -4.78 -17.43
N GLY A 177 5.42 -4.67 -18.02
CA GLY A 177 5.20 -4.04 -19.32
C GLY A 177 5.30 -4.99 -20.51
N ASN A 178 5.10 -6.29 -20.26
CA ASN A 178 4.86 -7.29 -21.29
C ASN A 178 3.40 -7.32 -21.74
N SER A 179 2.47 -6.87 -20.90
CA SER A 179 1.06 -6.73 -21.25
C SER A 179 0.46 -5.44 -20.68
N TYR A 180 -0.55 -4.90 -21.36
CA TYR A 180 -1.24 -3.68 -20.97
C TYR A 180 -2.74 -3.90 -21.02
N TYR A 181 -3.41 -3.61 -19.92
CA TYR A 181 -4.86 -3.78 -19.81
C TYR A 181 -5.53 -2.43 -19.58
N LEU A 182 -6.50 -2.12 -20.43
CA LEU A 182 -7.43 -1.02 -20.23
C LEU A 182 -8.48 -1.45 -19.20
N ILE A 183 -8.58 -0.71 -18.11
CA ILE A 183 -9.56 -0.91 -17.05
C ILE A 183 -10.57 0.23 -17.14
N VAL A 184 -11.81 -0.08 -17.49
CA VAL A 184 -12.90 0.91 -17.51
C VAL A 184 -13.73 0.77 -16.25
N GLN A 185 -14.01 1.90 -15.62
CA GLN A 185 -14.46 1.99 -14.24
C GLN A 185 -15.66 2.94 -14.10
N GLU A 186 -16.56 2.61 -13.19
CA GLU A 186 -17.62 3.51 -12.74
C GLU A 186 -17.34 3.92 -11.30
N VAL A 187 -17.03 5.20 -11.09
CA VAL A 187 -16.57 5.74 -9.81
C VAL A 187 -17.71 6.44 -9.09
N PHE A 188 -18.23 5.84 -8.03
CA PHE A 188 -19.24 6.44 -7.17
C PHE A 188 -18.59 7.31 -6.09
N LYS A 189 -19.17 8.48 -5.81
CA LYS A 189 -18.59 9.51 -4.92
C LYS A 189 -19.40 9.81 -3.66
N ASP A 190 -20.63 9.33 -3.57
CA ASP A 190 -21.49 9.49 -2.38
C ASP A 190 -21.60 8.14 -1.66
N ILE A 191 -20.68 7.88 -0.74
CA ILE A 191 -20.59 6.65 0.02
C ILE A 191 -20.90 6.96 1.48
N ARG A 192 -21.97 6.39 2.02
CA ARG A 192 -22.44 6.72 3.37
C ARG A 192 -22.23 5.57 4.35
N LEU A 193 -21.82 5.89 5.57
CA LEU A 193 -21.70 4.92 6.64
C LEU A 193 -23.11 4.52 7.10
N VAL A 194 -23.39 3.22 7.06
CA VAL A 194 -24.67 2.64 7.48
C VAL A 194 -24.53 1.99 8.85
N GLY A 195 -23.43 1.27 9.08
CA GLY A 195 -23.21 0.64 10.36
C GLY A 195 -21.83 0.09 10.58
N THR A 196 -21.46 -0.05 11.84
CA THR A 196 -20.22 -0.66 12.28
C THR A 196 -20.42 -1.25 13.67
N PRO A 197 -19.85 -2.43 13.97
CA PRO A 197 -19.80 -2.91 15.33
C PRO A 197 -18.86 -2.03 16.19
N PRO A 198 -18.97 -2.12 17.53
CA PRO A 198 -17.94 -1.64 18.45
C PRO A 198 -16.54 -2.13 18.06
N SER A 199 -15.50 -1.32 18.29
CA SER A 199 -14.11 -1.71 18.04
C SER A 199 -13.68 -2.95 18.83
N GLU A 200 -14.30 -3.20 19.99
CA GLU A 200 -14.08 -4.43 20.76
C GLU A 200 -14.47 -5.69 19.98
N ILE A 201 -15.39 -5.59 19.00
CA ILE A 201 -15.75 -6.68 18.08
C ILE A 201 -14.98 -6.53 16.77
N GLY A 202 -15.04 -5.34 16.16
CA GLY A 202 -14.44 -5.03 14.86
C GLY A 202 -12.92 -5.17 14.81
N LYS A 203 -12.27 -5.04 15.97
CA LYS A 203 -10.82 -5.19 16.17
C LYS A 203 -10.50 -6.03 17.40
N PHE A 204 -11.37 -6.99 17.76
CA PHE A 204 -11.14 -7.92 18.85
C PHE A 204 -9.75 -8.57 18.77
N GLY A 205 -9.05 -8.65 19.90
CA GLY A 205 -7.66 -9.12 20.00
C GLY A 205 -6.61 -8.09 19.58
N GLY A 206 -7.03 -6.99 18.94
CA GLY A 206 -6.18 -5.88 18.54
C GLY A 206 -4.93 -6.34 17.80
N ASP A 207 -3.80 -5.74 18.19
CA ASP A 207 -2.53 -6.12 17.60
C ASP A 207 -2.10 -7.53 18.00
N THR A 208 -2.41 -8.01 19.21
CA THR A 208 -2.01 -9.34 19.69
C THR A 208 -2.43 -10.43 18.72
N ASP A 209 -3.68 -10.39 18.26
CA ASP A 209 -4.24 -11.39 17.35
C ASP A 209 -3.93 -11.07 15.87
N ASN A 210 -3.40 -9.88 15.55
CA ASN A 210 -3.08 -9.52 14.17
C ASN A 210 -2.08 -10.52 13.56
N TRP A 211 -2.38 -11.01 12.34
CA TRP A 211 -1.68 -12.09 11.63
C TRP A 211 -1.70 -13.48 12.31
N VAL A 212 -2.61 -13.74 13.27
CA VAL A 212 -2.71 -15.02 13.98
C VAL A 212 -4.02 -15.76 13.67
N TRP A 213 -3.93 -17.09 13.65
CA TRP A 213 -5.03 -18.06 13.75
C TRP A 213 -4.80 -18.97 14.97
N PRO A 214 -5.82 -19.32 15.80
CA PRO A 214 -7.25 -19.01 15.70
C PRO A 214 -7.59 -17.52 15.78
N ARG A 215 -8.66 -17.11 15.11
CA ARG A 215 -9.12 -15.71 15.09
C ARG A 215 -10.60 -15.59 15.42
N HIS A 216 -10.94 -14.56 16.20
CA HIS A 216 -12.31 -14.30 16.68
C HIS A 216 -12.78 -12.86 16.43
N THR A 217 -12.16 -12.14 15.50
CA THR A 217 -12.50 -10.75 15.17
C THR A 217 -13.69 -10.67 14.22
N GLY A 218 -14.71 -9.90 14.60
CA GLY A 218 -15.85 -9.56 13.72
C GLY A 218 -15.52 -8.35 12.85
N ASP A 219 -14.50 -8.45 12.00
CA ASP A 219 -13.94 -7.33 11.22
C ASP A 219 -14.82 -6.98 10.01
N PHE A 220 -15.92 -6.27 10.26
CA PHE A 220 -16.81 -5.78 9.21
C PHE A 220 -17.37 -4.39 9.51
N SER A 221 -17.73 -3.66 8.46
CA SER A 221 -18.52 -2.43 8.49
C SER A 221 -19.41 -2.36 7.25
N VAL A 222 -20.41 -1.49 7.30
CA VAL A 222 -21.49 -1.43 6.32
C VAL A 222 -21.61 -0.01 5.80
N PHE A 223 -21.58 0.13 4.49
CA PHE A 223 -21.77 1.40 3.79
C PHE A 223 -22.88 1.27 2.75
N ARG A 224 -23.29 2.38 2.16
CA ARG A 224 -24.21 2.42 1.02
C ARG A 224 -23.73 3.37 -0.05
N ILE A 225 -23.84 2.92 -1.29
CA ILE A 225 -23.58 3.74 -2.48
C ILE A 225 -24.85 4.56 -2.81
N TYR A 226 -24.68 5.86 -2.97
CA TYR A 226 -25.70 6.79 -3.45
C TYR A 226 -25.32 7.37 -4.82
N VAL A 227 -26.35 7.68 -5.60
CA VAL A 227 -26.26 8.12 -6.99
C VAL A 227 -27.31 9.19 -7.29
N GLY A 228 -27.14 9.86 -8.43
CA GLY A 228 -28.18 10.72 -9.00
C GLY A 228 -29.45 9.92 -9.34
N LYS A 229 -30.55 10.64 -9.61
CA LYS A 229 -31.86 10.03 -9.93
C LYS A 229 -31.86 9.17 -11.21
N ASP A 230 -30.84 9.33 -12.06
CA ASP A 230 -30.59 8.55 -13.27
C ASP A 230 -29.74 7.29 -13.01
N ASN A 231 -29.48 6.96 -11.73
CA ASN A 231 -28.65 5.86 -11.27
C ASN A 231 -27.16 5.99 -11.64
N LYS A 232 -26.70 7.19 -11.97
CA LYS A 232 -25.28 7.49 -12.29
C LYS A 232 -24.55 8.13 -11.12
N PRO A 233 -23.20 8.03 -11.08
CA PRO A 233 -22.41 8.71 -10.07
C PRO A 233 -22.71 10.21 -9.96
N ALA A 234 -22.84 10.70 -8.74
CA ALA A 234 -23.02 12.11 -8.42
C ALA A 234 -22.18 12.46 -7.19
N ASP A 235 -21.83 13.74 -7.04
CA ASP A 235 -21.21 14.23 -5.82
C ASP A 235 -22.19 14.12 -4.63
N PRO A 236 -21.70 14.06 -3.38
CA PRO A 236 -22.56 13.90 -2.20
C PRO A 236 -23.69 14.93 -2.11
N SER A 237 -24.94 14.47 -2.02
CA SER A 237 -26.12 15.32 -1.94
C SER A 237 -27.27 14.65 -1.19
N LYS A 238 -28.05 15.44 -0.44
CA LYS A 238 -29.26 14.95 0.24
C LYS A 238 -30.33 14.44 -0.73
N ASP A 239 -30.29 14.87 -1.99
CA ASP A 239 -31.24 14.47 -3.04
C ASP A 239 -30.84 13.17 -3.77
N ASN A 240 -29.63 12.66 -3.52
CA ASN A 240 -29.18 11.40 -4.10
C ASN A 240 -30.01 10.23 -3.54
N VAL A 241 -30.15 9.19 -4.34
CA VAL A 241 -30.91 7.98 -4.00
C VAL A 241 -29.98 6.77 -3.89
N PRO A 242 -30.35 5.73 -3.14
CA PRO A 242 -29.60 4.48 -3.11
C PRO A 242 -29.35 3.91 -4.50
N TYR A 243 -28.11 3.50 -4.77
CA TYR A 243 -27.72 2.87 -6.02
C TYR A 243 -28.47 1.57 -6.23
N LYS A 244 -29.05 1.40 -7.42
CA LYS A 244 -29.61 0.13 -7.88
C LYS A 244 -28.52 -0.61 -8.67
N PRO A 245 -27.93 -1.67 -8.12
CA PRO A 245 -26.80 -2.33 -8.75
C PRO A 245 -27.22 -3.28 -9.87
N LEU A 246 -26.28 -3.58 -10.76
CA LEU A 246 -26.46 -4.61 -11.79
C LEU A 246 -26.44 -6.03 -11.21
N HIS A 247 -25.72 -6.23 -10.10
CA HIS A 247 -25.60 -7.50 -9.38
C HIS A 247 -25.38 -7.25 -7.88
N TYR A 248 -25.76 -8.21 -7.05
CA TYR A 248 -25.46 -8.21 -5.61
C TYR A 248 -25.39 -9.64 -5.09
N PHE A 249 -24.58 -9.88 -4.05
CA PHE A 249 -24.41 -11.22 -3.51
C PHE A 249 -25.52 -11.60 -2.54
N PRO A 250 -26.13 -12.79 -2.71
CA PRO A 250 -26.94 -13.39 -1.66
C PRO A 250 -26.04 -13.88 -0.51
N ILE A 251 -26.47 -13.65 0.73
CA ILE A 251 -25.74 -14.11 1.92
C ILE A 251 -26.20 -15.52 2.28
N SER A 252 -25.28 -16.48 2.24
CA SER A 252 -25.54 -17.86 2.63
C SER A 252 -25.58 -18.02 4.15
N LEU A 253 -26.70 -18.51 4.69
CA LEU A 253 -26.81 -18.94 6.09
C LEU A 253 -26.40 -20.42 6.31
N THR A 254 -26.07 -21.13 5.24
CA THR A 254 -25.60 -22.52 5.30
C THR A 254 -24.22 -22.59 6.00
N PRO A 255 -24.06 -23.44 7.03
CA PRO A 255 -22.77 -23.65 7.68
C PRO A 255 -21.70 -24.12 6.70
N LYS A 256 -20.51 -23.52 6.76
CA LYS A 256 -19.35 -23.93 5.96
C LYS A 256 -18.70 -25.18 6.54
N LYS A 257 -18.16 -26.01 5.65
CA LYS A 257 -17.45 -27.25 5.99
C LYS A 257 -16.03 -27.22 5.44
N VAL A 258 -15.14 -27.97 6.07
CA VAL A 258 -13.79 -28.19 5.54
C VAL A 258 -13.91 -28.84 4.16
N GLY A 259 -13.22 -28.26 3.18
CA GLY A 259 -13.26 -28.71 1.77
C GLY A 259 -14.33 -28.02 0.91
N ASP A 260 -15.15 -27.12 1.46
CA ASP A 260 -16.03 -26.29 0.63
C ASP A 260 -15.19 -25.36 -0.26
N PHE A 261 -15.58 -25.24 -1.54
CA PHE A 261 -14.93 -24.31 -2.48
C PHE A 261 -15.09 -22.86 -2.02
N THR A 262 -13.99 -22.11 -2.07
CA THR A 262 -13.98 -20.66 -1.81
C THR A 262 -13.24 -19.93 -2.91
N MET A 263 -13.82 -18.84 -3.40
CA MET A 263 -13.18 -17.90 -4.32
C MET A 263 -13.22 -16.51 -3.69
N VAL A 264 -12.06 -15.85 -3.64
CA VAL A 264 -11.94 -14.46 -3.19
C VAL A 264 -11.72 -13.59 -4.42
N TYR A 265 -12.54 -12.57 -4.59
CA TYR A 265 -12.47 -11.64 -5.70
C TYR A 265 -12.28 -10.24 -5.12
N GLY A 266 -11.14 -9.62 -5.40
CA GLY A 266 -10.83 -8.27 -4.92
C GLY A 266 -9.65 -7.63 -5.64
N PHE A 267 -9.08 -6.60 -5.00
CA PHE A 267 -8.06 -5.71 -5.55
C PHE A 267 -6.76 -5.83 -4.75
N PRO A 268 -5.95 -6.89 -4.99
CA PRO A 268 -4.65 -7.01 -4.33
C PRO A 268 -3.72 -5.85 -4.75
N GLY A 269 -2.98 -5.31 -3.79
CA GLY A 269 -2.13 -4.13 -4.02
C GLY A 269 -0.85 -4.43 -4.79
N GLN A 270 0.07 -5.21 -4.20
CA GLN A 270 1.37 -5.51 -4.80
C GLN A 270 1.86 -6.89 -4.34
N THR A 271 2.46 -7.63 -5.28
CA THR A 271 3.19 -8.89 -5.04
C THR A 271 4.59 -8.80 -5.67
N GLU A 272 5.50 -9.68 -5.24
CA GLU A 272 6.89 -9.72 -5.69
C GLU A 272 7.32 -11.15 -6.05
N GLU A 273 6.40 -11.98 -6.58
CA GLU A 273 6.62 -13.42 -6.76
C GLU A 273 7.80 -13.73 -7.71
N TYR A 274 8.06 -12.85 -8.69
CA TYR A 274 9.06 -13.06 -9.74
C TYR A 274 10.44 -12.48 -9.46
N ILE A 275 10.72 -12.05 -8.23
CA ILE A 275 12.08 -11.62 -7.86
C ILE A 275 13.08 -12.78 -7.95
N SER A 276 14.36 -12.46 -8.16
CA SER A 276 15.44 -13.44 -8.20
C SER A 276 15.80 -13.95 -6.82
N SER A 277 16.51 -15.07 -6.74
CA SER A 277 17.13 -15.59 -5.52
C SER A 277 18.07 -14.55 -4.90
N ALA A 278 18.81 -13.78 -5.71
CA ALA A 278 19.69 -12.71 -5.24
C ALA A 278 18.90 -11.59 -4.53
N ARG A 279 17.79 -11.13 -5.12
CA ARG A 279 16.90 -10.15 -4.47
C ARG A 279 16.24 -10.73 -3.23
N LEU A 280 15.76 -11.98 -3.28
CA LEU A 280 15.14 -12.65 -2.13
C LEU A 280 16.12 -12.77 -0.96
N LYS A 281 17.37 -13.18 -1.21
CA LYS A 281 18.43 -13.23 -0.20
C LYS A 281 18.65 -11.87 0.45
N TYR A 282 18.77 -10.81 -0.34
CA TYR A 282 18.91 -9.45 0.18
C TYR A 282 17.70 -9.03 1.04
N ILE A 283 16.46 -9.30 0.59
CA ILE A 283 15.25 -9.01 1.37
C ILE A 283 15.29 -9.75 2.71
N MET A 284 15.60 -11.05 2.69
CA MET A 284 15.55 -11.91 3.87
C MET A 284 16.68 -11.65 4.87
N HIS A 285 17.90 -11.43 4.39
CA HIS A 285 19.09 -11.37 5.23
C HIS A 285 19.54 -9.96 5.56
N THR A 286 19.07 -8.96 4.80
CA THR A 286 19.52 -7.57 4.95
C THR A 286 18.34 -6.60 5.13
N GLU A 287 17.49 -6.44 4.12
CA GLU A 287 16.48 -5.37 4.11
C GLU A 287 15.45 -5.51 5.24
N ARG A 288 14.82 -6.67 5.38
CA ARG A 288 13.77 -6.90 6.40
C ARG A 288 14.35 -6.85 7.81
N PRO A 289 15.50 -7.49 8.12
CA PRO A 289 16.16 -7.33 9.42
C PRO A 289 16.44 -5.88 9.81
N MET A 290 16.97 -5.04 8.90
CA MET A 290 17.22 -3.62 9.19
C MET A 290 15.93 -2.85 9.53
N ARG A 291 14.89 -3.00 8.72
CA ARG A 291 13.59 -2.35 8.96
C ARG A 291 12.97 -2.82 10.28
N ILE A 292 13.07 -4.11 10.59
CA ILE A 292 12.58 -4.69 11.84
C ILE A 292 13.35 -4.10 13.04
N ALA A 293 14.68 -4.00 12.96
CA ALA A 293 15.51 -3.48 14.04
C ALA A 293 15.18 -2.02 14.39
N LEU A 294 15.01 -1.16 13.39
CA LEU A 294 14.57 0.23 13.60
C LEU A 294 13.17 0.29 14.23
N ARG A 295 12.23 -0.50 13.72
CA ARG A 295 10.87 -0.51 14.27
C ARG A 295 10.79 -1.09 15.67
N ASP A 296 11.62 -2.07 16.03
CA ASP A 296 11.72 -2.58 17.40
C ASP A 296 12.04 -1.43 18.37
N LYS A 297 13.01 -0.56 18.03
CA LYS A 297 13.36 0.62 18.86
C LYS A 297 12.19 1.58 19.06
N THR A 298 11.54 2.01 17.97
CA THR A 298 10.40 2.93 18.05
C THR A 298 9.23 2.30 18.82
N MET A 299 8.96 1.02 18.57
CA MET A 299 7.86 0.28 19.20
C MET A 299 8.04 0.12 20.71
N ASP A 300 9.26 -0.09 21.19
CA ASP A 300 9.55 -0.21 22.63
C ASP A 300 9.24 1.09 23.37
N VAL A 301 9.64 2.24 22.79
CA VAL A 301 9.35 3.56 23.35
C VAL A 301 7.85 3.84 23.34
N ILE A 302 7.18 3.64 22.20
CA ILE A 302 5.76 3.89 22.06
C ILE A 302 4.94 3.01 23.02
N LYS A 303 5.25 1.71 23.13
CA LYS A 303 4.56 0.82 24.08
C LYS A 303 4.75 1.24 25.54
N ALA A 304 5.95 1.71 25.90
CA ALA A 304 6.20 2.21 27.24
C ALA A 304 5.38 3.49 27.53
N ALA A 305 5.34 4.43 26.58
CA ALA A 305 4.53 5.65 26.68
C ALA A 305 3.03 5.35 26.77
N MET A 306 2.52 4.43 25.94
CA MET A 306 1.10 4.04 25.99
C MET A 306 0.71 3.36 27.31
N ARG A 307 1.66 2.70 28.00
CA ARG A 307 1.42 2.09 29.32
C ARG A 307 1.50 3.09 30.46
N SER A 308 2.10 4.26 30.27
CA SER A 308 2.29 5.23 31.35
C SER A 308 1.08 6.11 31.59
N SER A 309 0.23 6.35 30.59
CA SER A 309 -1.04 7.08 30.78
C SER A 309 -2.08 6.80 29.69
N ASP A 310 -3.36 6.99 30.04
CA ASP A 310 -4.48 6.87 29.08
C ASP A 310 -4.41 7.94 27.98
N GLU A 311 -3.88 9.12 28.29
CA GLU A 311 -3.69 10.19 27.31
C GLU A 311 -2.68 9.79 26.24
N LEU A 312 -1.51 9.26 26.65
CA LEU A 312 -0.49 8.79 25.71
C LEU A 312 -0.94 7.54 24.97
N ASN A 313 -1.70 6.66 25.63
CA ASN A 313 -2.37 5.54 24.96
C ASN A 313 -3.26 6.04 23.81
N LEU A 314 -4.11 7.04 24.06
CA LEU A 314 -4.99 7.61 23.05
C LEU A 314 -4.21 8.29 21.91
N LYS A 315 -3.19 9.09 22.24
CA LYS A 315 -2.35 9.79 21.26
C LYS A 315 -1.58 8.82 20.36
N TYR A 316 -1.06 7.72 20.91
CA TYR A 316 -0.14 6.82 20.19
C TYR A 316 -0.77 5.54 19.65
N ALA A 317 -1.97 5.12 20.07
CA ALA A 317 -2.59 3.86 19.63
C ALA A 317 -2.64 3.68 18.10
N ALA A 318 -3.08 4.71 17.36
CA ALA A 318 -3.14 4.65 15.90
C ALA A 318 -1.74 4.56 15.24
N LYS A 319 -0.75 5.26 15.81
CA LYS A 319 0.64 5.23 15.35
C LYS A 319 1.26 3.86 15.59
N GLN A 320 1.07 3.34 16.80
CA GLN A 320 1.52 2.03 17.24
C GLN A 320 0.97 0.92 16.35
N ALA A 321 -0.34 0.91 16.09
CA ALA A 321 -0.98 -0.09 15.24
C ALA A 321 -0.44 -0.07 13.79
N ARG A 322 -0.21 1.12 13.22
CA ARG A 322 0.36 1.26 11.87
C ARG A 322 1.78 0.70 11.78
N ILE A 323 2.63 1.02 12.75
CA ILE A 323 4.01 0.52 12.81
C ILE A 323 4.01 -1.00 13.02
N ALA A 324 3.20 -1.48 13.97
CA ALA A 324 3.10 -2.88 14.33
C ALA A 324 2.57 -3.75 13.18
N ASN A 325 1.67 -3.25 12.34
CA ASN A 325 1.11 -4.02 11.23
C ASN A 325 2.21 -4.50 10.25
N ALA A 326 2.99 -3.57 9.71
CA ALA A 326 4.08 -3.91 8.79
C ALA A 326 5.25 -4.60 9.51
N TRP A 327 5.54 -4.23 10.77
CA TRP A 327 6.55 -4.91 11.59
C TRP A 327 6.24 -6.40 11.82
N LYS A 328 5.01 -6.73 12.21
CA LYS A 328 4.56 -8.11 12.36
C LYS A 328 4.53 -8.86 11.04
N LYS A 329 4.03 -8.21 9.97
CA LYS A 329 4.05 -8.77 8.61
C LYS A 329 5.44 -9.22 8.21
N TRP A 330 6.46 -8.38 8.40
CA TRP A 330 7.83 -8.72 8.02
C TRP A 330 8.45 -9.81 8.89
N LYS A 331 8.17 -9.82 10.21
CA LYS A 331 8.59 -10.94 11.08
C LYS A 331 7.96 -12.26 10.62
N GLY A 332 6.65 -12.27 10.34
CA GLY A 332 5.94 -13.44 9.82
C GLY A 332 6.46 -13.87 8.45
N GLN A 333 6.71 -12.92 7.55
CA GLN A 333 7.27 -13.17 6.22
C GLN A 333 8.63 -13.87 6.32
N LEU A 334 9.55 -13.38 7.18
CA LEU A 334 10.85 -14.02 7.38
C LEU A 334 10.72 -15.44 7.91
N ILE A 335 9.86 -15.66 8.91
CA ILE A 335 9.61 -17.01 9.45
C ILE A 335 9.10 -17.94 8.35
N GLY A 336 8.10 -17.51 7.59
CA GLY A 336 7.53 -18.30 6.49
C GLY A 336 8.55 -18.66 5.42
N LEU A 337 9.29 -17.66 4.92
CA LEU A 337 10.30 -17.86 3.88
C LEU A 337 11.47 -18.74 4.34
N THR A 338 11.89 -18.61 5.59
CA THR A 338 12.94 -19.47 6.17
C THR A 338 12.44 -20.92 6.33
N ASN A 339 11.21 -21.12 6.80
CA ASN A 339 10.67 -22.46 7.05
C ASN A 339 10.54 -23.33 5.78
N ILE A 340 10.28 -22.70 4.63
CA ILE A 340 10.14 -23.41 3.34
C ILE A 340 11.44 -23.43 2.53
N ASP A 341 12.52 -22.83 3.05
CA ASP A 341 13.75 -22.58 2.30
C ASP A 341 13.49 -21.92 0.93
N ALA A 342 12.80 -20.78 0.98
CA ALA A 342 12.36 -20.06 -0.22
C ALA A 342 13.52 -19.67 -1.15
N ILE A 343 14.72 -19.48 -0.58
CA ILE A 343 15.94 -19.21 -1.34
C ILE A 343 16.31 -20.42 -2.20
N ALA A 344 16.40 -21.61 -1.60
CA ALA A 344 16.74 -22.83 -2.35
C ALA A 344 15.68 -23.16 -3.42
N ILE A 345 14.40 -22.92 -3.13
CA ILE A 345 13.32 -23.06 -4.10
C ILE A 345 13.55 -22.14 -5.31
N LYS A 346 13.87 -20.86 -5.07
CA LYS A 346 14.16 -19.90 -6.16
C LYS A 346 15.43 -20.27 -6.93
N GLU A 347 16.51 -20.66 -6.27
CA GLU A 347 17.75 -21.10 -6.93
C GLU A 347 17.52 -22.31 -7.83
N ALA A 348 16.77 -23.32 -7.36
CA ALA A 348 16.42 -24.49 -8.15
C ALA A 348 15.57 -24.14 -9.39
N TYR A 349 14.64 -23.19 -9.25
CA TYR A 349 13.87 -22.66 -10.38
C TYR A 349 14.78 -21.93 -11.38
N GLU A 350 15.67 -21.06 -10.91
CA GLU A 350 16.62 -20.33 -11.73
C GLU A 350 17.57 -21.26 -12.49
N ASP A 351 18.04 -22.34 -11.86
CA ASP A 351 18.84 -23.37 -12.52
C ASP A 351 18.08 -24.05 -13.67
N LYS A 352 16.79 -24.39 -13.45
CA LYS A 352 15.92 -24.94 -14.50
C LYS A 352 15.74 -23.92 -15.63
N TYR A 353 15.53 -22.66 -15.28
CA TYR A 353 15.36 -21.56 -16.21
C TYR A 353 16.59 -21.37 -17.12
N LEU A 354 17.79 -21.32 -16.52
CA LEU A 354 19.05 -21.17 -17.24
C LEU A 354 19.36 -22.37 -18.14
N LYS A 355 19.10 -23.60 -17.68
CA LYS A 355 19.25 -24.81 -18.50
C LYS A 355 18.31 -24.78 -19.71
N MET A 356 17.07 -24.34 -19.53
CA MET A 356 16.12 -24.20 -20.64
C MET A 356 16.58 -23.15 -21.63
N ALA A 357 16.99 -21.96 -21.16
CA ALA A 357 17.50 -20.89 -22.00
C ALA A 357 18.72 -21.30 -22.84
N ALA A 358 19.56 -22.21 -22.33
CA ALA A 358 20.72 -22.73 -23.06
C ALA A 358 20.36 -23.71 -24.20
N THR A 359 19.12 -24.21 -24.27
CA THR A 359 18.71 -25.16 -25.32
C THR A 359 18.57 -24.51 -26.70
N LYS A 360 18.41 -23.18 -26.76
CA LYS A 360 18.22 -22.43 -27.99
C LYS A 360 18.99 -21.11 -27.96
N SER A 361 19.67 -20.78 -29.05
CA SER A 361 20.49 -19.56 -29.13
C SER A 361 19.68 -18.27 -28.94
N GLU A 362 18.45 -18.23 -29.43
CA GLU A 362 17.55 -17.08 -29.33
C GLU A 362 17.09 -16.78 -27.90
N TRP A 363 17.19 -17.76 -27.00
CA TRP A 363 16.81 -17.63 -25.58
C TRP A 363 17.96 -17.17 -24.69
N LYS A 364 19.16 -16.96 -25.25
CA LYS A 364 20.30 -16.41 -24.49
C LYS A 364 19.95 -15.10 -23.78
N LYS A 365 19.17 -14.23 -24.43
CA LYS A 365 18.70 -12.94 -23.86
C LYS A 365 17.96 -13.12 -22.52
N TYR A 366 17.28 -14.25 -22.31
CA TYR A 366 16.54 -14.55 -21.10
C TYR A 366 17.46 -14.94 -19.94
N ALA A 367 18.50 -15.72 -20.23
CA ALA A 367 19.55 -16.03 -19.26
C ALA A 367 20.37 -14.79 -18.87
N ASP A 368 20.72 -13.98 -19.87
CA ASP A 368 21.45 -12.72 -19.66
C ASP A 368 20.65 -11.77 -18.76
N ALA A 369 19.33 -11.64 -18.98
CA ALA A 369 18.47 -10.80 -18.16
C ALA A 369 18.41 -11.24 -16.69
N LEU A 370 18.28 -12.55 -16.41
CA LEU A 370 18.30 -13.07 -15.04
C LEU A 370 19.65 -12.80 -14.34
N THR A 371 20.75 -12.93 -15.09
CA THR A 371 22.11 -12.67 -14.59
C THR A 371 22.27 -11.19 -14.26
N LEU A 372 21.95 -10.30 -15.21
CA LEU A 372 22.05 -8.86 -15.02
C LEU A 372 21.13 -8.36 -13.91
N PHE A 373 19.92 -8.92 -13.79
CA PHE A 373 19.01 -8.62 -12.69
C PHE A 373 19.63 -8.93 -11.32
N SER A 374 20.30 -10.08 -11.20
CA SER A 374 20.99 -10.49 -9.99
C SER A 374 22.24 -9.65 -9.71
N ASP A 375 22.95 -9.21 -10.75
CA ASP A 375 24.14 -8.37 -10.62
C ASP A 375 23.78 -6.93 -10.27
N LEU A 376 22.69 -6.39 -10.80
CA LEU A 376 22.16 -5.08 -10.41
C LEU A 376 21.84 -5.04 -8.92
N GLN A 377 21.23 -6.09 -8.36
CA GLN A 377 21.01 -6.19 -6.91
C GLN A 377 22.31 -6.09 -6.11
N LYS A 378 23.37 -6.78 -6.53
CA LYS A 378 24.65 -6.76 -5.82
C LYS A 378 25.33 -5.39 -5.97
N MET A 379 25.34 -4.85 -7.18
CA MET A 379 26.01 -3.60 -7.52
C MET A 379 25.41 -2.40 -6.80
N TYR A 380 24.07 -2.37 -6.66
CA TYR A 380 23.36 -1.25 -6.08
C TYR A 380 22.89 -1.48 -4.63
N GLN A 381 23.34 -2.57 -4.00
CA GLN A 381 22.88 -2.97 -2.66
C GLN A 381 23.04 -1.84 -1.64
N SER A 382 24.21 -1.20 -1.58
CA SER A 382 24.50 -0.15 -0.61
C SER A 382 23.60 1.09 -0.77
N TYR A 383 23.23 1.43 -2.02
CA TYR A 383 22.31 2.52 -2.30
C TYR A 383 20.89 2.19 -1.84
N ASP A 384 20.42 0.96 -2.11
CA ASP A 384 19.10 0.48 -1.67
C ASP A 384 19.02 0.40 -0.14
N GLU A 385 20.06 -0.09 0.53
CA GLU A 385 20.15 -0.13 2.00
C GLU A 385 20.04 1.27 2.60
N ALA A 386 20.84 2.22 2.12
CA ALA A 386 20.80 3.60 2.58
C ALA A 386 19.44 4.24 2.33
N TYR A 387 18.84 3.99 1.16
CA TYR A 387 17.51 4.48 0.81
C TYR A 387 16.44 3.93 1.76
N VAL A 388 16.47 2.62 2.03
CA VAL A 388 15.54 1.96 2.96
C VAL A 388 15.65 2.52 4.37
N LEU A 389 16.88 2.71 4.87
CA LEU A 389 17.13 3.27 6.20
C LEU A 389 16.68 4.73 6.31
N LEU A 390 17.04 5.58 5.33
CA LEU A 390 16.58 6.98 5.28
C LEU A 390 15.05 7.07 5.18
N ASN A 391 14.42 6.15 4.45
CA ASN A 391 12.98 6.08 4.37
C ASN A 391 12.32 5.73 5.71
N GLU A 392 12.79 4.70 6.41
CA GLU A 392 12.26 4.31 7.73
C GLU A 392 12.48 5.42 8.76
N TYR A 393 13.65 6.06 8.75
CA TYR A 393 14.01 7.09 9.73
C TYR A 393 13.48 8.48 9.37
N CYS A 394 13.82 9.02 8.19
CA CYS A 394 13.55 10.41 7.81
C CYS A 394 12.18 10.63 7.14
N PHE A 395 11.72 9.72 6.26
CA PHE A 395 10.67 10.07 5.28
C PHE A 395 9.28 9.46 5.50
N TYR A 396 9.18 8.24 6.03
CA TYR A 396 7.90 7.56 6.27
C TYR A 396 7.27 7.84 7.63
N GLY A 397 7.92 8.67 8.46
CA GLY A 397 7.36 9.13 9.73
C GLY A 397 7.31 8.06 10.81
N TYR A 398 8.18 7.05 10.73
CA TYR A 398 8.43 6.04 11.76
C TYR A 398 9.64 6.37 12.64
N GLY A 399 10.45 7.35 12.22
CA GLY A 399 11.41 8.03 13.08
C GLY A 399 10.79 9.18 13.89
N PRO A 400 11.63 10.11 14.36
CA PRO A 400 11.20 11.27 15.14
C PRO A 400 10.10 12.06 14.43
N GLU A 401 9.04 12.39 15.15
CA GLU A 401 7.82 12.97 14.62
C GLU A 401 8.01 14.42 14.17
N PHE A 402 8.97 15.16 14.76
CA PHE A 402 9.31 16.52 14.33
C PHE A 402 9.73 16.60 12.84
N LEU A 403 10.23 15.50 12.25
CA LEU A 403 10.59 15.45 10.83
C LEU A 403 9.36 15.60 9.91
N LYS A 404 8.15 15.26 10.39
CA LYS A 404 6.90 15.51 9.66
C LYS A 404 6.61 17.01 9.55
N ASN A 405 6.97 17.78 10.57
CA ASN A 405 6.87 19.23 10.57
C ASN A 405 7.90 19.83 9.61
N ALA A 406 9.15 19.33 9.60
CA ALA A 406 10.17 19.75 8.63
C ALA A 406 9.72 19.53 7.17
N LYS A 407 9.19 18.35 6.84
CA LYS A 407 8.61 18.06 5.52
C LYS A 407 7.45 18.99 5.14
N THR A 408 6.68 19.43 6.13
CA THR A 408 5.60 20.41 5.90
C THR A 408 6.17 21.78 5.54
N LEU A 409 7.30 22.17 6.15
CA LEU A 409 8.01 23.40 5.84
C LEU A 409 8.68 23.37 4.46
N ASP A 410 9.21 22.24 3.98
CA ASP A 410 9.72 22.10 2.60
C ASP A 410 8.63 22.42 1.56
N ALA A 411 7.43 21.86 1.76
CA ALA A 411 6.32 22.08 0.85
C ALA A 411 5.86 23.55 0.86
N LEU A 412 5.90 24.19 2.04
CA LEU A 412 5.63 25.61 2.17
C LEU A 412 6.72 26.47 1.50
N MET A 413 8.00 26.13 1.68
CA MET A 413 9.13 26.83 1.06
C MET A 413 9.00 26.84 -0.47
N LYS A 414 8.72 25.68 -1.08
CA LYS A 414 8.48 25.56 -2.54
C LYS A 414 7.30 26.41 -3.04
N ALA A 415 6.30 26.66 -2.20
CA ALA A 415 5.21 27.57 -2.55
C ALA A 415 5.62 29.04 -2.39
N LEU A 416 6.38 29.37 -1.34
CA LEU A 416 6.90 30.72 -1.09
C LEU A 416 7.94 31.19 -2.10
N GLU A 417 8.61 30.26 -2.79
CA GLU A 417 9.49 30.54 -3.93
C GLU A 417 8.73 30.89 -5.22
N SER A 418 7.40 30.72 -5.24
CA SER A 418 6.57 31.14 -6.38
C SER A 418 5.92 32.50 -6.13
N ASP A 419 5.66 33.26 -7.19
CA ASP A 419 4.98 34.57 -7.12
C ASP A 419 3.43 34.48 -7.01
N ASP A 420 2.89 33.28 -6.81
CA ASP A 420 1.44 33.02 -6.77
C ASP A 420 0.89 33.14 -5.33
N LEU A 421 0.21 34.25 -5.05
CA LEU A 421 -0.34 34.55 -3.74
C LEU A 421 -1.43 33.57 -3.28
N GLU A 422 -2.26 33.06 -4.21
CA GLU A 422 -3.30 32.07 -3.86
C GLU A 422 -2.67 30.72 -3.53
N LYS A 423 -1.66 30.31 -4.30
CA LYS A 423 -0.87 29.11 -4.00
C LYS A 423 -0.17 29.22 -2.65
N ILE A 424 0.43 30.37 -2.33
CA ILE A 424 1.06 30.63 -1.03
C ILE A 424 0.03 30.55 0.10
N LYS A 425 -1.12 31.22 -0.05
CA LYS A 425 -2.18 31.21 0.96
C LYS A 425 -2.66 29.78 1.23
N LYS A 426 -2.98 29.02 0.19
CA LYS A 426 -3.40 27.61 0.31
C LYS A 426 -2.31 26.73 0.93
N ALA A 427 -1.04 26.98 0.61
CA ALA A 427 0.08 26.26 1.20
C ALA A 427 0.22 26.55 2.70
N LYS A 428 0.04 27.81 3.14
CA LYS A 428 0.01 28.17 4.57
C LYS A 428 -1.15 27.51 5.31
N GLU A 429 -2.36 27.57 4.76
CA GLU A 429 -3.54 26.90 5.34
C GLU A 429 -3.31 25.38 5.48
N THR A 430 -2.75 24.76 4.44
CA THR A 430 -2.38 23.34 4.45
C THR A 430 -1.30 23.04 5.49
N ALA A 431 -0.29 23.90 5.61
CA ALA A 431 0.79 23.74 6.59
C ALA A 431 0.25 23.82 8.02
N VAL A 432 -0.58 24.82 8.32
CA VAL A 432 -1.26 24.96 9.62
C VAL A 432 -2.09 23.71 9.95
N SER A 433 -2.89 23.22 8.99
CA SER A 433 -3.70 22.02 9.20
C SER A 433 -2.86 20.78 9.48
N LYS A 434 -1.74 20.59 8.75
CA LYS A 434 -0.84 19.45 8.95
C LYS A 434 -0.12 19.52 10.30
N VAL A 435 0.39 20.69 10.67
CA VAL A 435 1.05 20.91 11.96
C VAL A 435 0.12 20.61 13.13
N LYS A 436 -1.11 21.15 13.11
CA LYS A 436 -2.13 20.83 14.11
C LYS A 436 -2.45 19.34 14.19
N ALA A 437 -2.51 18.66 13.04
CA ALA A 437 -2.75 17.22 13.00
C ALA A 437 -1.60 16.39 13.60
N VAL A 438 -0.35 16.84 13.44
CA VAL A 438 0.81 16.24 14.11
C VAL A 438 0.73 16.48 15.62
N PHE A 439 0.57 17.73 16.06
CA PHE A 439 0.58 18.09 17.47
C PHE A 439 -0.61 17.54 18.27
N LYS A 440 -1.77 17.33 17.64
CA LYS A 440 -2.93 16.66 18.25
C LYS A 440 -2.57 15.34 18.94
N ASN A 441 -1.63 14.59 18.37
CA ASN A 441 -1.20 13.28 18.87
C ASN A 441 0.27 13.26 19.31
N TYR A 442 0.89 14.43 19.49
CA TYR A 442 2.30 14.56 19.82
C TYR A 442 2.53 14.56 21.33
N ASP A 443 3.66 13.97 21.74
CA ASP A 443 4.20 14.11 23.07
C ASP A 443 5.72 14.35 22.98
N LEU A 444 6.18 15.46 23.55
CA LEU A 444 7.56 15.94 23.42
C LEU A 444 8.56 14.93 23.96
N GLU A 445 8.29 14.37 25.14
CA GLU A 445 9.22 13.45 25.81
C GLU A 445 9.25 12.08 25.12
N THR A 446 8.10 11.59 24.65
CA THR A 446 8.02 10.36 23.86
C THR A 446 8.80 10.51 22.55
N ASP A 447 8.64 11.63 21.83
CA ASP A 447 9.37 11.89 20.60
C ASP A 447 10.88 12.01 20.83
N ARG A 448 11.27 12.74 21.89
CA ARG A 448 12.66 12.80 22.36
C ARG A 448 13.24 11.42 22.60
N ARG A 449 12.49 10.57 23.29
CA ARG A 449 12.94 9.22 23.60
C ARG A 449 13.04 8.34 22.34
N ILE A 450 12.14 8.51 21.37
CA ILE A 450 12.25 7.86 20.06
C ILE A 450 13.56 8.28 19.40
N PHE A 451 13.86 9.58 19.34
CA PHE A 451 15.11 10.08 18.77
C PHE A 451 16.35 9.50 19.47
N GLU A 452 16.41 9.55 20.79
CA GLU A 452 17.57 9.07 21.56
C GLU A 452 17.83 7.56 21.39
N VAL A 453 16.80 6.75 21.19
CA VAL A 453 16.93 5.28 21.11
C VAL A 453 17.04 4.79 19.65
N LEU A 454 16.35 5.45 18.72
CA LEU A 454 16.33 5.06 17.31
C LEU A 454 17.57 5.55 16.57
N THR A 455 18.01 6.78 16.81
CA THR A 455 19.12 7.40 16.07
C THR A 455 20.42 6.58 16.18
N PRO A 456 20.84 6.08 17.36
CA PRO A 456 22.04 5.26 17.44
C PRO A 456 21.94 3.96 16.63
N GLU A 457 20.76 3.34 16.57
CA GLU A 457 20.53 2.14 15.75
C GLU A 457 20.57 2.48 14.25
N PHE A 458 20.00 3.61 13.85
CA PHE A 458 20.11 4.11 12.46
C PHE A 458 21.57 4.38 12.08
N VAL A 459 22.32 5.10 12.92
CA VAL A 459 23.75 5.40 12.70
C VAL A 459 24.58 4.12 12.60
N ARG A 460 24.25 3.09 13.40
CA ARG A 460 24.92 1.79 13.36
C ARG A 460 24.66 1.02 12.06
N LEU A 461 23.48 1.17 11.47
CA LEU A 461 23.04 0.41 10.30
C LEU A 461 23.44 1.08 8.98
N ILE A 462 23.45 2.41 8.93
CA ILE A 462 23.76 3.12 7.69
C ILE A 462 25.27 3.24 7.48
N SER A 463 25.72 2.99 6.24
CA SER A 463 27.13 3.18 5.87
C SER A 463 27.56 4.64 6.04
N GLU A 464 28.80 4.85 6.45
CA GLU A 464 29.37 6.18 6.72
C GLU A 464 29.26 7.15 5.52
N GLU A 465 29.41 6.62 4.29
CA GLU A 465 29.23 7.37 3.05
C GLU A 465 27.84 8.01 2.91
N TYR A 466 26.81 7.43 3.51
CA TYR A 466 25.42 7.89 3.43
C TYR A 466 24.88 8.42 4.76
N LEU A 467 25.73 8.54 5.79
CA LEU A 467 25.31 9.07 7.08
C LEU A 467 25.02 10.59 6.96
N PRO A 468 23.83 11.09 7.34
CA PRO A 468 23.54 12.51 7.38
C PRO A 468 24.56 13.30 8.21
N LEU A 469 24.96 14.47 7.72
CA LEU A 469 26.09 15.24 8.22
C LEU A 469 25.95 15.64 9.71
N SER A 470 24.73 15.94 10.15
CA SER A 470 24.42 16.23 11.55
C SER A 470 24.89 15.12 12.49
N PHE A 471 24.71 13.85 12.11
CA PHE A 471 25.13 12.69 12.91
C PHE A 471 26.64 12.40 12.83
N GLN A 472 27.34 12.96 11.84
CA GLN A 472 28.80 12.90 11.78
C GLN A 472 29.47 13.94 12.67
N LYS A 473 28.80 15.09 12.86
CA LYS A 473 29.37 16.27 13.54
C LYS A 473 29.14 16.29 15.04
N GLU A 474 28.07 15.65 15.51
CA GLU A 474 27.65 15.79 16.89
C GLU A 474 27.01 14.51 17.44
N GLU A 475 27.32 14.22 18.70
CA GLU A 475 26.74 13.10 19.45
C GLU A 475 25.21 13.21 19.54
N VAL A 476 24.54 12.06 19.39
CA VAL A 476 23.06 11.97 19.40
C VAL A 476 22.46 12.61 20.65
N SER A 477 23.07 12.43 21.82
CA SER A 477 22.54 13.00 23.08
C SER A 477 22.55 14.53 23.08
N LYS A 478 23.58 15.16 22.48
CA LYS A 478 23.69 16.61 22.37
C LYS A 478 22.73 17.16 21.31
N LEU A 479 22.57 16.44 20.21
CA LEU A 479 21.55 16.78 19.20
C LEU A 479 20.14 16.71 19.81
N ALA A 480 19.84 15.67 20.58
CA ALA A 480 18.55 15.54 21.27
C ALA A 480 18.31 16.74 22.20
N GLU A 481 19.28 17.08 23.05
CA GLU A 481 19.16 18.25 23.92
C GLU A 481 18.89 19.53 23.14
N LYS A 482 19.64 19.81 22.06
CA LYS A 482 19.43 21.01 21.23
C LYS A 482 18.08 21.02 20.53
N ILE A 483 17.68 19.93 19.90
CA ILE A 483 16.42 19.85 19.13
C ILE A 483 15.24 20.07 20.06
N TYR A 484 15.16 19.28 21.13
CA TYR A 484 13.98 19.29 22.00
C TYR A 484 13.92 20.48 22.96
N SER A 485 14.97 21.32 23.02
CA SER A 485 14.97 22.58 23.78
C SER A 485 14.84 23.84 22.93
N THR A 486 15.23 23.81 21.64
CA THR A 486 15.33 25.03 20.82
C THR A 486 14.71 24.95 19.42
N SER A 487 14.39 23.76 18.91
CA SER A 487 13.80 23.64 17.58
C SER A 487 12.36 24.13 17.57
N ILE A 488 12.00 24.92 16.57
CA ILE A 488 10.59 25.33 16.38
C ILE A 488 9.71 24.13 15.99
N LEU A 489 10.30 23.04 15.49
CA LEU A 489 9.57 21.88 15.00
C LEU A 489 8.88 21.07 16.10
N VAL A 490 9.26 21.29 17.36
CA VAL A 490 8.71 20.60 18.53
C VAL A 490 7.79 21.48 19.38
N ASN A 491 7.57 22.73 18.98
CA ASN A 491 6.72 23.70 19.68
C ASN A 491 5.57 24.16 18.76
N GLU A 492 4.34 23.77 19.09
CA GLU A 492 3.16 24.06 18.26
C GLU A 492 2.92 25.56 18.07
N GLU A 493 2.97 26.34 19.15
CA GLU A 493 2.69 27.77 19.13
C GLU A 493 3.72 28.52 18.28
N GLU A 494 5.01 28.25 18.53
CA GLU A 494 6.10 28.87 17.78
C GLU A 494 6.09 28.50 16.30
N LEU A 495 5.78 27.23 15.97
CA LEU A 495 5.73 26.78 14.59
C LEU A 495 4.56 27.41 13.82
N LEU A 496 3.39 27.49 14.44
CA LEU A 496 2.21 28.10 13.83
C LEU A 496 2.40 29.61 13.61
N ASP A 497 2.94 30.32 14.61
CA ASP A 497 3.29 31.75 14.48
C ASP A 497 4.32 31.98 13.36
N PHE A 498 5.32 31.10 13.27
CA PHE A 498 6.32 31.14 12.21
C PHE A 498 5.71 30.93 10.82
N ILE A 499 4.83 29.93 10.64
CA ILE A 499 4.15 29.66 9.36
C ILE A 499 3.32 30.86 8.90
N GLU A 500 2.60 31.50 9.81
CA GLU A 500 1.77 32.66 9.50
C GLU A 500 2.63 33.81 8.93
N LYS A 501 3.77 34.09 9.57
CA LYS A 501 4.71 35.16 9.21
C LYS A 501 5.72 34.76 8.13
N ALA A 502 5.73 33.51 7.69
CA ALA A 502 6.74 32.98 6.80
C ALA A 502 6.75 33.68 5.43
N THR A 503 7.96 33.99 4.98
CA THR A 503 8.40 34.40 3.64
C THR A 503 9.58 33.53 3.23
N ALA A 504 9.92 33.45 1.94
CA ALA A 504 11.08 32.68 1.49
C ALA A 504 12.37 33.06 2.25
N LYS A 505 12.63 34.37 2.40
CA LYS A 505 13.80 34.89 3.13
C LYS A 505 13.82 34.53 4.62
N THR A 506 12.67 34.58 5.30
CA THR A 506 12.61 34.22 6.73
C THR A 506 12.76 32.72 6.92
N MET A 507 12.25 31.92 5.99
CA MET A 507 12.42 30.46 5.97
C MET A 507 13.90 30.10 5.85
N GLU A 508 14.58 30.58 4.80
CA GLU A 508 16.03 30.37 4.62
C GLU A 508 16.83 30.71 5.88
N LYS A 509 16.59 31.90 6.45
CA LYS A 509 17.36 32.37 7.61
C LYS A 509 17.09 31.57 8.88
N LYS A 510 15.84 31.22 9.17
CA LYS A 510 15.46 30.53 10.42
C LYS A 510 15.80 29.05 10.34
N LEU A 511 15.48 28.40 9.22
CA LEU A 511 15.62 26.95 9.05
C LEU A 511 17.08 26.52 8.87
N ALA A 512 17.92 27.36 8.27
CA ALA A 512 19.37 27.10 8.21
C ALA A 512 20.07 27.04 9.58
N LYS A 513 19.38 27.40 10.67
CA LYS A 513 19.89 27.37 12.05
C LYS A 513 19.10 26.45 12.96
N ASP A 514 17.98 25.89 12.51
CA ASP A 514 17.16 25.01 13.33
C ASP A 514 17.76 23.60 13.36
N PRO A 515 18.14 23.07 14.53
CA PRO A 515 18.85 21.80 14.61
C PRO A 515 17.99 20.61 14.14
N GLY A 516 16.67 20.66 14.31
CA GLY A 516 15.77 19.61 13.83
C GLY A 516 15.61 19.66 12.32
N TYR A 517 15.52 20.87 11.74
CA TYR A 517 15.43 21.05 10.30
C TYR A 517 16.73 20.67 9.58
N LEU A 518 17.89 20.95 10.16
CA LEU A 518 19.18 20.56 9.58
C LEU A 518 19.32 19.05 9.40
N ILE A 519 18.79 18.24 10.32
CA ILE A 519 18.76 16.78 10.15
C ILE A 519 17.91 16.39 8.94
N HIS A 520 16.74 17.00 8.79
CA HIS A 520 15.85 16.75 7.65
C HIS A 520 16.52 17.15 6.33
N GLN A 521 17.17 18.31 6.30
CA GLN A 521 17.93 18.76 5.14
C GLN A 521 19.08 17.82 4.82
N ASP A 522 19.86 17.38 5.80
CA ASP A 522 20.96 16.44 5.57
C ASP A 522 20.46 15.08 5.04
N CYS A 523 19.30 14.59 5.50
CA CYS A 523 18.67 13.39 4.93
C CYS A 523 18.31 13.60 3.45
N ASN A 524 17.69 14.74 3.12
CA ASN A 524 17.34 15.08 1.74
C ASN A 524 18.60 15.22 0.87
N ASP A 525 19.65 15.88 1.37
CA ASP A 525 20.91 16.08 0.65
C ASP A 525 21.57 14.74 0.33
N VAL A 526 21.63 13.79 1.28
CA VAL A 526 22.13 12.44 1.00
C VAL A 526 21.28 11.78 -0.09
N PHE A 527 19.95 11.82 0.03
CA PHE A 527 19.06 11.21 -0.95
C PHE A 527 19.26 11.82 -2.34
N GLU A 528 19.20 13.13 -2.48
CA GLU A 528 19.23 13.84 -3.76
C GLU A 528 20.61 13.77 -4.42
N THR A 529 21.69 13.95 -3.65
CA THR A 529 23.04 14.11 -4.20
C THR A 529 23.81 12.79 -4.31
N ARG A 530 23.55 11.81 -3.43
CA ARG A 530 24.33 10.55 -3.36
C ARG A 530 23.55 9.34 -3.85
N LEU A 531 22.23 9.30 -3.62
CA LEU A 531 21.43 8.09 -3.88
C LEU A 531 20.59 8.18 -5.16
N LEU A 532 19.91 9.31 -5.41
CA LEU A 532 18.81 9.41 -6.38
C LEU A 532 19.17 8.92 -7.79
N SER A 533 20.34 9.32 -8.31
CA SER A 533 20.78 8.87 -9.64
C SER A 533 20.98 7.35 -9.66
N ASN A 534 21.71 6.79 -8.69
CA ASN A 534 21.99 5.36 -8.62
C ASN A 534 20.73 4.53 -8.39
N LEU A 535 19.82 4.99 -7.53
CA LEU A 535 18.51 4.34 -7.33
C LEU A 535 17.66 4.35 -8.60
N ARG A 536 17.68 5.43 -9.39
CA ARG A 536 17.00 5.47 -10.69
C ARG A 536 17.57 4.43 -11.66
N HIS A 537 18.90 4.34 -11.77
CA HIS A 537 19.54 3.31 -12.60
C HIS A 537 19.19 1.91 -12.11
N TYR A 538 19.24 1.70 -10.80
CA TYR A 538 18.92 0.43 -10.17
C TYR A 538 17.49 -0.03 -10.44
N TYR A 539 16.47 0.74 -10.05
CA TYR A 539 15.08 0.34 -10.21
C TYR A 539 14.64 0.30 -11.68
N THR A 540 15.15 1.21 -12.52
CA THR A 540 14.86 1.17 -13.97
C THR A 540 15.48 -0.07 -14.60
N GLY A 541 16.76 -0.34 -14.31
CA GLY A 541 17.45 -1.52 -14.81
C GLY A 541 16.81 -2.83 -14.32
N MET A 542 16.40 -2.89 -13.04
CA MET A 542 15.66 -4.04 -12.52
C MET A 542 14.37 -4.27 -13.30
N ASN A 543 13.54 -3.25 -13.48
CA ASN A 543 12.28 -3.38 -14.22
C ASN A 543 12.51 -3.82 -15.67
N GLU A 544 13.52 -3.28 -16.35
CA GLU A 544 13.88 -3.68 -17.71
C GLU A 544 14.30 -5.16 -17.78
N GLN A 545 15.15 -5.62 -16.86
CA GLN A 545 15.57 -7.02 -16.84
C GLN A 545 14.44 -7.96 -16.42
N MET A 546 13.60 -7.55 -15.47
CA MET A 546 12.41 -8.32 -15.06
C MET A 546 11.43 -8.49 -16.21
N LYS A 547 11.22 -7.47 -17.03
CA LYS A 547 10.41 -7.57 -18.25
C LYS A 547 10.94 -8.67 -19.18
N ILE A 548 12.24 -8.68 -19.46
CA ILE A 548 12.85 -9.69 -20.35
C ILE A 548 12.81 -11.08 -19.72
N TYR A 549 13.12 -11.18 -18.43
CA TYR A 549 13.07 -12.43 -17.66
C TYR A 549 11.66 -13.03 -17.65
N LEU A 550 10.62 -12.22 -17.43
CA LEU A 550 9.26 -12.72 -17.44
C LEU A 550 8.78 -13.14 -18.83
N ALA A 551 9.16 -12.42 -19.89
CA ALA A 551 8.88 -12.86 -21.25
C ALA A 551 9.46 -14.27 -21.52
N GLY A 552 10.66 -14.55 -21.00
CA GLY A 552 11.26 -15.87 -21.09
C GLY A 552 10.53 -16.95 -20.28
N LYS A 553 9.93 -16.60 -19.13
CA LYS A 553 9.07 -17.52 -18.36
C LYS A 553 7.91 -18.02 -19.24
N PHE A 554 7.21 -17.13 -19.93
CA PHE A 554 6.08 -17.48 -20.79
C PHE A 554 6.51 -18.19 -22.10
N GLU A 555 7.62 -17.77 -22.73
CA GLU A 555 8.05 -18.34 -24.01
C GLU A 555 8.70 -19.72 -23.85
N MET A 556 9.55 -19.89 -22.83
CA MET A 556 10.32 -21.13 -22.65
C MET A 556 9.55 -22.22 -21.92
N PHE A 557 8.48 -21.87 -21.22
CA PHE A 557 7.71 -22.80 -20.42
C PHE A 557 6.19 -22.66 -20.61
N PRO A 558 5.69 -22.73 -21.86
CA PRO A 558 4.28 -22.43 -22.18
C PRO A 558 3.27 -23.34 -21.49
N ASP A 559 3.69 -24.53 -21.04
CA ASP A 559 2.85 -25.51 -20.35
C ASP A 559 2.94 -25.39 -18.82
N MET A 560 3.78 -24.49 -18.29
CA MET A 560 3.85 -24.25 -16.84
C MET A 560 2.78 -23.27 -16.40
N GLU A 561 2.24 -23.55 -15.23
CA GLU A 561 1.45 -22.61 -14.47
C GLU A 561 2.34 -21.42 -14.06
N HIS A 562 1.96 -20.21 -14.49
CA HIS A 562 2.81 -19.02 -14.39
C HIS A 562 2.44 -18.04 -13.29
N TRP A 563 1.47 -18.39 -12.47
CA TRP A 563 0.99 -17.57 -11.38
C TRP A 563 1.82 -17.70 -10.11
#